data_AF-A0A1B6YB35-F1
#
_entry.id   AF-A0A1B6YB35-F1
#
_cell.length_a   1.000
_cell.length_b   1.000
_cell.length_c   1.000
_cell.angle_alpha   90.00
_cell.angle_beta   90.00
_cell.angle_gamma   90.00
#
_symmetry.space_group_name_H-M   'P 1'
#
loop_
_entity.id
_entity.type
_entity.pdbx_description
1 polymer ?
#
loop_
_entity_poly.entity_id
_entity_poly.type
_entity_poly.pdbx_seq_one_letter_code
_entity_poly.pdbx_strand_id
1 'polypeptide(L)'
;MRIYFEIKWPINALNKGSHGYSLEIDWLKFKEIHPFLANVNFCKPVNSVNSKPPKKKKLSPAEQAKLYRKLLASGKVKSRAELARKFGVSRAWVTMVLNA
;
A
#
# COMPACT_ATOMS: atom_id res chain seq x y z
N MET A 1 23.39 17.17 2.39
CA MET A 1 23.81 17.60 1.04
C MET A 1 22.56 17.68 0.17
N ARG A 2 22.19 18.85 -0.36
CA ARG A 2 21.05 19.00 -1.27
C ARG A 2 21.58 19.00 -2.70
N ILE A 3 21.06 18.13 -3.55
CA ILE A 3 21.44 18.03 -4.96
C ILE A 3 20.38 18.79 -5.75
N TYR A 4 20.82 19.80 -6.51
CA TYR A 4 19.99 20.54 -7.46
C TYR A 4 20.34 20.05 -8.86
N PHE A 5 19.33 19.89 -9.70
CA PHE A 5 19.51 19.53 -11.10
C PHE A 5 18.44 20.22 -11.94
N GLU A 6 18.81 20.59 -13.15
CA GLU A 6 17.92 21.23 -14.10
C GLU A 6 17.17 20.17 -14.91
N ILE A 7 15.84 20.27 -14.95
CA ILE A 7 14.98 19.39 -15.76
C ILE A 7 14.25 20.25 -16.79
N LYS A 8 14.38 19.88 -18.06
CA LYS A 8 13.52 20.40 -19.12
C LYS A 8 12.20 19.64 -19.11
N TRP A 9 11.09 20.36 -18.88
CA TRP A 9 9.74 19.82 -18.88
C TRP A 9 9.03 20.13 -20.20
N PRO A 10 8.64 19.11 -21.01
CA PRO A 10 7.88 19.31 -22.23
C PRO A 10 6.40 19.49 -21.87
N ILE A 11 6.03 20.74 -21.63
CA ILE A 11 4.65 21.14 -21.33
C ILE A 11 4.03 21.69 -22.62
N ASN A 12 2.91 21.11 -23.03
CA ASN A 12 2.10 21.59 -24.14
C ASN A 12 0.96 22.45 -23.59
N ALA A 13 0.74 23.62 -24.19
CA ALA A 13 -0.44 24.43 -23.93
C ALA A 13 -1.52 24.09 -24.96
N LEU A 14 -2.57 23.40 -24.51
CA LEU A 14 -3.73 23.07 -25.33
C LEU A 14 -4.76 24.18 -25.22
N ASN A 15 -5.10 24.80 -26.33
CA ASN A 15 -6.16 25.80 -26.39
C ASN A 15 -7.52 25.11 -26.33
N LYS A 16 -8.30 25.39 -25.29
CA LYS A 16 -9.68 24.91 -25.09
C LYS A 16 -10.74 25.95 -25.49
N GLY A 17 -10.36 26.96 -26.26
CA GLY A 17 -11.26 28.00 -26.75
C GLY A 17 -11.79 28.88 -25.62
N SER A 18 -13.11 28.91 -25.43
CA SER A 18 -13.77 29.73 -24.39
C SER A 18 -13.39 29.35 -22.95
N HIS A 19 -12.84 28.14 -22.75
CA HIS A 19 -12.42 27.64 -21.45
C HIS A 19 -10.91 27.88 -21.17
N GLY A 20 -10.23 28.67 -22.01
CA GLY A 20 -8.83 29.06 -21.83
C GLY A 20 -7.84 28.01 -22.30
N TYR A 21 -6.67 27.94 -21.65
CA TYR A 21 -5.61 26.98 -21.97
C TYR A 21 -5.48 25.92 -20.88
N SER A 22 -5.25 24.66 -21.27
CA SER A 22 -4.82 23.61 -20.35
C SER A 22 -3.39 23.19 -20.64
N LEU A 23 -2.61 23.05 -19.57
CA LEU A 23 -1.25 22.55 -19.65
C LEU A 23 -1.26 21.03 -19.52
N GLU A 24 -0.73 20.33 -20.51
CA GLU A 24 -0.55 18.88 -20.48
C GLU A 24 0.92 18.53 -20.69
N ILE A 25 1.41 17.53 -19.95
CA ILE A 25 2.78 17.04 -20.11
C ILE A 25 2.82 16.05 -21.26
N ASP A 26 3.72 16.29 -22.23
CA ASP A 26 3.98 15.35 -23.31
C ASP A 26 4.84 14.20 -22.80
N TRP A 27 4.19 13.11 -22.38
CA TRP A 27 4.87 11.96 -21.82
C TRP A 27 5.77 11.22 -22.81
N LEU A 28 5.51 11.32 -24.12
CA LEU A 28 6.36 10.71 -25.15
C LEU A 28 7.68 11.48 -25.24
N LYS A 29 7.60 12.80 -25.45
CA LYS A 29 8.80 13.65 -25.47
C LYS A 29 9.56 13.64 -24.15
N PHE A 30 8.85 13.54 -23.02
CA PHE A 30 9.50 13.48 -21.72
C PHE A 30 10.39 12.24 -21.57
N LYS A 31 9.94 11.08 -22.08
CA LYS A 31 10.74 9.85 -22.08
C LYS A 31 11.94 9.94 -23.01
N GLU A 32 11.81 10.62 -24.14
CA GLU A 32 12.92 10.85 -25.07
C GLU A 32 14.00 11.74 -24.45
N ILE A 33 13.61 12.84 -23.79
CA ILE A 33 14.55 13.77 -23.15
C ILE A 33 15.21 13.13 -21.92
N HIS A 34 14.45 12.33 -21.16
CA HIS A 34 14.92 11.74 -19.91
C HIS A 34 14.77 10.21 -19.92
N PRO A 35 15.62 9.49 -20.67
CA PRO A 35 15.54 8.03 -20.76
C PRO A 35 15.85 7.33 -19.43
N PHE A 36 16.64 7.96 -18.55
CA PHE A 36 16.90 7.47 -17.19
C PHE A 36 15.63 7.43 -16.32
N LEU A 37 14.61 8.20 -16.69
CA LEU A 37 13.31 8.19 -16.03
C LEU A 37 12.35 7.16 -16.62
N ALA A 38 12.68 6.49 -17.74
CA ALA A 38 11.79 5.54 -18.40
C ALA A 38 11.37 4.35 -17.50
N ASN A 39 12.23 3.97 -16.55
CA ASN A 39 11.97 2.91 -15.57
C ASN A 39 11.30 3.40 -14.29
N VAL A 40 11.03 4.71 -14.16
CA VAL A 40 10.37 5.28 -13.00
C VAL A 40 8.87 5.12 -13.18
N ASN A 41 8.20 4.51 -12.20
CA ASN A 41 6.75 4.35 -12.18
C ASN A 41 6.05 5.72 -12.03
N PHE A 42 6.01 6.53 -13.08
CA PHE A 42 5.24 7.80 -13.11
C PHE A 42 3.74 7.58 -13.00
N CYS A 43 3.26 6.39 -13.38
CA CYS A 43 1.84 6.11 -13.55
C CYS A 43 1.08 5.76 -12.27
N LYS A 44 1.67 5.95 -11.08
CA LYS A 44 0.91 5.89 -9.83
C LYS A 44 1.22 7.15 -9.05
N PRO A 45 0.35 8.18 -9.08
CA PRO A 45 0.29 9.06 -7.93
C PRO A 45 0.16 8.12 -6.72
N VAL A 46 1.18 8.10 -5.87
CA VAL A 46 1.06 7.45 -4.56
C VAL A 46 0.01 8.30 -3.87
N ASN A 47 -1.24 7.89 -3.99
CA ASN A 47 -2.35 8.60 -3.40
C ASN A 47 -2.04 8.65 -1.92
N SER A 48 -1.61 9.84 -1.51
CA SER A 48 -1.40 10.34 -0.16
C SER A 48 -0.27 9.72 0.66
N VAL A 49 0.74 10.55 0.91
CA VAL A 49 1.65 10.50 2.07
C VAL A 49 0.89 10.53 3.42
N ASN A 50 -0.43 10.78 3.37
CA ASN A 50 -1.37 10.88 4.50
C ASN A 50 -2.58 9.92 4.41
N SER A 51 -2.54 8.87 3.58
CA SER A 51 -3.63 7.87 3.62
C SER A 51 -3.54 7.11 4.93
N LYS A 52 -4.60 7.19 5.75
CA LYS A 52 -4.74 6.28 6.88
C LYS A 52 -4.62 4.85 6.35
N PRO A 53 -3.78 3.99 6.95
CA PRO A 53 -3.64 2.63 6.49
C PRO A 53 -5.03 1.99 6.43
N PRO A 54 -5.33 1.19 5.38
CA PRO A 54 -6.62 0.55 5.26
C PRO A 54 -6.90 -0.21 6.56
N LYS A 55 -8.05 0.07 7.19
CA LYS A 55 -8.46 -0.60 8.43
C LYS A 55 -8.44 -2.10 8.15
N LYS A 56 -7.56 -2.85 8.82
CA LYS A 56 -7.51 -4.30 8.71
C LYS A 56 -8.91 -4.83 9.04
N LYS A 57 -9.51 -5.59 8.11
CA LYS A 57 -10.81 -6.22 8.35
C LYS A 57 -10.72 -7.06 9.62
N LYS A 58 -11.61 -6.80 10.58
CA LYS A 58 -11.73 -7.62 11.78
C LYS A 58 -12.26 -8.99 11.34
N LEU A 59 -11.43 -10.02 11.47
CA LEU A 59 -11.84 -11.41 11.24
C LEU A 59 -12.95 -11.77 12.22
N SER A 60 -13.99 -12.46 11.75
CA SER A 60 -15.00 -13.04 12.62
C SER A 60 -14.38 -14.08 13.57
N PRO A 61 -14.99 -14.38 14.73
CA PRO A 61 -14.47 -15.40 15.64
C PRO A 61 -14.24 -16.76 14.96
N ALA A 62 -15.13 -17.17 14.05
CA ALA A 62 -15.00 -18.43 13.28
C ALA A 62 -13.77 -18.42 12.35
N GLU A 63 -13.51 -17.31 11.67
CA GLU A 63 -12.33 -17.16 10.82
C GLU A 63 -11.03 -17.13 11.64
N GLN A 64 -11.06 -16.50 12.82
CA GLN A 64 -9.93 -16.54 13.76
C GLN A 64 -9.65 -17.96 14.26
N ALA A 65 -10.70 -18.73 14.59
CA ALA A 65 -10.56 -20.13 15.00
C ALA A 65 -9.88 -20.98 13.91
N LYS A 66 -10.32 -20.84 12.65
CA LYS A 66 -9.71 -21.53 11.50
C LYS A 66 -8.24 -21.16 11.33
N LEU A 67 -7.91 -19.87 11.47
CA LEU A 67 -6.53 -19.39 11.39
C LEU A 67 -5.67 -19.95 12.52
N TYR A 68 -6.17 -19.95 13.75
CA TYR A 68 -5.44 -20.43 14.92
C TYR A 68 -5.18 -21.94 14.87
N ARG A 69 -6.18 -22.73 14.46
CA ARG A 69 -6.02 -24.17 14.22
C ARG A 69 -4.98 -24.45 13.14
N LYS A 70 -4.98 -23.68 12.03
CA LYS A 70 -3.96 -23.81 10.97
C LYS A 70 -2.55 -23.49 11.45
N LEU A 71 -2.38 -22.47 12.30
CA LEU A 71 -1.08 -22.08 12.84
C LEU A 71 -0.50 -23.08 13.84
N LEU A 72 -1.38 -23.69 14.65
CA LEU A 72 -1.01 -24.79 15.55
C LEU A 72 -0.63 -26.03 14.73
N ALA A 73 -1.45 -26.39 13.73
CA ALA A 73 -1.19 -27.53 12.85
C ALA A 73 0.11 -27.38 12.04
N SER A 74 0.44 -26.16 11.60
CA SER A 74 1.67 -25.91 10.84
C SER A 74 2.93 -25.88 11.72
N GLY A 75 2.83 -26.08 13.04
CA GLY A 75 3.96 -26.03 13.98
C GLY A 75 4.62 -24.64 14.11
N LYS A 76 4.04 -23.60 13.49
CA LYS A 76 4.57 -22.22 13.52
C LYS A 76 4.38 -21.54 14.86
N VAL A 77 3.52 -22.11 15.70
CA VAL A 77 3.21 -21.65 17.05
C VAL A 77 3.07 -22.90 17.91
N LYS A 78 3.84 -22.99 19.00
CA LYS A 78 3.91 -24.19 19.85
C LYS A 78 2.84 -24.18 20.95
N SER A 79 2.27 -23.03 21.29
CA SER A 79 1.33 -22.90 22.40
C SER A 79 0.27 -21.80 22.21
N ARG A 80 -0.85 -21.94 22.92
CA ARG A 80 -1.91 -20.91 22.97
C ARG A 80 -1.38 -19.55 23.50
N ALA A 81 -0.37 -19.57 24.38
CA ALA A 81 0.26 -18.37 24.93
C ALA A 81 1.13 -17.64 23.90
N GLU A 82 1.82 -18.38 23.04
CA GLU A 82 2.58 -17.81 21.93
C GLU A 82 1.65 -17.21 20.86
N LEU A 83 0.49 -17.84 20.65
CA LEU A 83 -0.54 -17.33 19.77
C LEU A 83 -1.13 -15.99 20.30
N ALA A 84 -1.42 -15.93 21.60
CA ALA A 84 -1.87 -14.71 22.28
C ALA A 84 -0.87 -13.55 22.11
N ARG A 85 0.42 -13.82 22.32
CA ARG A 85 1.51 -12.83 22.13
C ARG A 85 1.60 -12.34 20.69
N LYS A 86 1.50 -13.26 19.70
CA LYS A 86 1.61 -12.93 18.28
C LYS A 86 0.47 -12.05 17.75
N PHE A 87 -0.73 -12.22 18.30
CA PHE A 87 -1.91 -11.46 17.89
C PHE A 87 -2.27 -10.31 18.84
N GLY A 88 -1.53 -10.13 19.94
CA GLY A 88 -1.77 -9.07 20.92
C GLY A 88 -3.10 -9.22 21.66
N VAL A 89 -3.54 -10.46 21.91
CA VAL A 89 -4.81 -10.78 22.57
C VAL A 89 -4.58 -11.52 23.88
N SER A 90 -5.60 -11.58 24.74
CA SER A 90 -5.50 -12.34 25.99
C SER A 90 -5.50 -13.86 25.74
N ARG A 91 -4.89 -14.63 26.63
CA ARG A 91 -4.90 -16.10 26.55
C ARG A 91 -6.32 -16.67 26.70
N ALA A 92 -7.17 -16.00 27.48
CA ALA A 92 -8.58 -16.33 27.62
C ALA A 92 -9.32 -16.20 26.28
N TRP A 93 -9.07 -15.10 25.54
CA TRP A 93 -9.63 -14.90 24.20
C TRP A 93 -9.26 -16.02 23.23
N VAL A 94 -7.98 -16.40 23.18
CA VAL A 94 -7.52 -17.52 22.32
C VAL A 94 -8.22 -18.82 22.68
N THR A 95 -8.46 -19.07 23.96
CA THR A 95 -9.15 -20.28 24.42
C THR A 95 -10.62 -20.26 24.04
N MET A 96 -11.29 -19.13 24.24
CA MET A 96 -12.69 -18.92 23.84
C MET A 96 -12.87 -19.13 22.34
N VAL A 97 -12.00 -18.53 21.51
CA VAL A 97 -12.07 -18.65 20.05
C VAL A 97 -11.79 -20.07 19.55
N LEU A 98 -10.93 -20.83 20.22
CA LEU A 98 -10.64 -22.22 19.84
C LEU A 98 -11.77 -23.20 20.23
N ASN A 99 -12.52 -22.86 21.29
CA ASN A 99 -13.62 -23.66 21.83
C ASN A 99 -15.01 -23.25 21.28
N ALA A 100 -15.08 -22.17 20.50
CA ALA A 100 -16.25 -21.80 19.70
C ALA A 100 -16.35 -22.67 18.44
#